data_AF-A0A1G9RD10-F1
#
_entry.id   AF-A0A1G9RD10-F1
#
_cell.length_a   1.000
_cell.length_b   1.000
_cell.length_c   1.000
_cell.angle_alpha   90.00
_cell.angle_beta   90.00
_cell.angle_gamma   90.00
#
_symmetry.space_group_name_H-M   'P 1'
#
loop_
_entity.id
_entity.type
_entity.pdbx_description
1 polymer ?
#
loop_
_entity_poly.entity_id
_entity_poly.type
_entity_poly.pdbx_seq_one_letter_code
_entity_poly.pdbx_strand_id
1 'polypeptide(L)'
;MHCLWCDKEMVTEVHWGSLLLPDRVTYLCRECEAALEKLDGYLCNKCGRQVGRGGETCRDCRRWEQLSQWQGVLTQNRSVYVYNERMRVMLAKWKYRGDYKLREVFGIGLQDTFRKAFSKHLRKQAVLVPIPLSEERLYERGFNQSEAIIDVLGKPAEQLLTRTHGEKQSKKTRRQRIHTENPFTLIKPTDKPVILIDDIYTTGTTLRHAARTLKSHGCPEVYSLTLARS
;
A
#
# COMPACT_ATOMS: atom_id res chain seq x y z
N MET A 1 -11.32 -16.20 20.83
CA MET A 1 -10.26 -16.05 19.80
C MET A 1 -9.12 -15.25 20.41
N HIS A 2 -7.84 -15.47 20.09
CA HIS A 2 -6.75 -14.64 20.62
C HIS A 2 -6.35 -13.53 19.64
N CYS A 3 -5.97 -12.36 20.17
CA CYS A 3 -5.45 -11.25 19.39
C CYS A 3 -4.14 -11.67 18.70
N LEU A 4 -4.06 -11.54 17.37
CA LEU A 4 -2.86 -11.93 16.60
C LEU A 4 -1.61 -11.11 16.95
N TRP A 5 -1.78 -9.99 17.65
CA TRP A 5 -0.67 -9.14 18.05
C TRP A 5 -0.17 -9.39 19.47
N CYS A 6 -1.06 -9.31 20.47
CA CYS A 6 -0.70 -9.38 21.89
C CYS A 6 -1.10 -10.69 22.57
N ASP A 7 -1.71 -11.63 21.84
CA ASP A 7 -2.17 -12.94 22.34
C ASP A 7 -3.20 -12.86 23.47
N LYS A 8 -3.74 -11.67 23.77
CA LYS A 8 -4.85 -11.50 24.72
C LYS A 8 -6.10 -12.18 24.18
N GLU A 9 -6.79 -12.91 25.05
CA GLU A 9 -8.09 -13.50 24.74
C GLU A 9 -9.09 -12.39 24.37
N MET A 10 -9.75 -12.58 23.23
CA MET A 10 -10.81 -11.73 22.73
C MET A 10 -12.14 -12.46 22.95
N VAL A 11 -12.98 -11.84 23.77
CA VAL A 11 -14.37 -12.26 23.97
C VAL A 11 -15.19 -11.67 22.83
N THR A 12 -15.83 -12.53 22.04
CA THR A 12 -16.78 -12.08 21.02
C THR A 12 -18.08 -11.75 21.72
N GLU A 13 -18.46 -10.47 21.77
CA GLU A 13 -19.76 -10.09 22.32
C GLU A 13 -20.86 -10.56 21.36
N VAL A 14 -21.67 -11.54 21.80
CA VAL A 14 -22.81 -12.02 21.03
C VAL A 14 -23.97 -11.04 21.21
N HIS A 15 -24.49 -10.50 20.12
CA HIS A 15 -25.65 -9.62 20.11
C HIS A 15 -26.73 -10.21 19.20
N TRP A 16 -28.00 -9.86 19.40
CA TRP A 16 -29.12 -10.40 18.61
C TRP A 16 -28.96 -10.25 17.09
N GLY A 17 -28.19 -9.26 16.62
CA GLY A 17 -27.86 -9.09 15.20
C GLY A 17 -26.87 -10.12 14.62
N SER A 18 -26.01 -10.73 15.45
CA SER A 18 -25.03 -11.73 15.01
C SER A 18 -25.62 -13.13 14.80
N LEU A 19 -26.91 -13.32 15.13
CA LEU A 19 -27.68 -14.52 14.79
C LEU A 19 -28.11 -14.56 13.30
N LEU A 20 -28.17 -13.40 12.63
CA LEU A 20 -28.63 -13.28 11.23
C LEU A 20 -27.49 -13.08 10.23
N LEU A 21 -26.37 -12.49 10.66
CA LEU A 21 -25.18 -12.27 9.86
C LEU A 21 -23.95 -12.57 10.72
N PRO A 22 -22.97 -13.36 10.22
CA PRO A 22 -21.76 -13.62 10.99
C PRO A 22 -21.01 -12.31 11.24
N ASP A 23 -20.55 -12.13 12.48
CA ASP A 23 -19.70 -10.99 12.82
C ASP A 23 -18.46 -10.96 11.94
N ARG A 24 -18.02 -9.75 11.58
CA ARG A 24 -16.74 -9.60 10.87
C ARG A 24 -15.63 -10.14 11.78
N VAL A 25 -14.86 -11.09 11.27
CA VAL A 25 -13.71 -11.64 11.99
C VAL A 25 -12.74 -10.51 12.34
N THR A 26 -12.52 -10.28 13.63
CA THR A 26 -11.54 -9.34 14.16
C THR A 26 -10.29 -10.09 14.58
N TYR A 27 -9.13 -9.59 14.17
CA TYR A 27 -7.83 -10.22 14.47
C TYR A 27 -7.04 -9.48 15.54
N LEU A 28 -7.49 -8.29 15.96
CA LEU A 28 -6.89 -7.49 17.01
C LEU A 28 -7.90 -7.25 18.12
N CYS A 29 -7.41 -7.22 19.36
CA CYS A 29 -8.18 -6.66 20.46
C CYS A 29 -8.31 -5.14 20.30
N ARG A 30 -9.30 -4.55 20.99
CA ARG A 30 -9.62 -3.11 20.92
C ARG A 30 -8.41 -2.20 21.16
N GLU A 31 -7.56 -2.54 22.12
CA GLU A 31 -6.35 -1.77 22.45
C GLU A 31 -5.32 -1.81 21.30
N CYS A 32 -5.13 -2.98 20.68
CA CYS A 32 -4.19 -3.14 19.57
C CYS A 32 -4.72 -2.47 18.30
N GLU A 33 -6.03 -2.54 18.04
CA GLU A 33 -6.64 -1.83 16.93
C GLU A 33 -6.57 -0.31 17.11
N ALA A 34 -6.84 0.20 18.32
CA ALA A 34 -6.75 1.63 18.61
C ALA A 34 -5.32 2.19 18.45
N ALA A 35 -4.29 1.36 18.63
CA ALA A 35 -2.90 1.75 18.39
C ALA A 35 -2.55 1.86 16.89
N LEU A 36 -3.40 1.38 15.99
CA LEU A 36 -3.28 1.55 14.55
C LEU A 36 -4.04 2.80 14.08
N GLU A 37 -3.33 3.92 14.02
CA GLU A 37 -3.88 5.20 13.58
C GLU A 37 -4.23 5.16 12.09
N LYS A 38 -5.53 5.20 11.76
CA LYS A 38 -6.01 5.32 10.37
C LYS A 38 -5.81 6.75 9.87
N LEU A 39 -5.52 6.89 8.58
CA LEU A 39 -5.52 8.20 7.93
C LEU A 39 -6.96 8.66 7.69
N ASP A 40 -7.33 9.78 8.30
CA ASP A 40 -8.65 10.39 8.21
C ASP A 40 -8.58 11.93 8.10
N GLY A 41 -9.75 12.56 8.09
CA GLY A 41 -9.89 14.00 7.99
C GLY A 41 -9.53 14.57 6.62
N TYR A 42 -8.86 15.71 6.61
CA TYR A 42 -8.48 16.40 5.38
C TYR A 42 -7.20 15.80 4.80
N LEU A 43 -7.37 15.04 3.71
CA LEU A 43 -6.28 14.38 3.02
C LEU A 43 -5.95 15.05 1.69
N CYS A 44 -4.66 15.06 1.35
CA CYS A 44 -4.18 15.51 0.06
C CYS A 44 -4.82 14.68 -1.06
N ASN A 45 -5.47 15.36 -2.01
CA ASN A 45 -6.15 14.74 -3.14
C ASN A 45 -5.27 13.78 -3.96
N LYS A 46 -3.98 14.08 -4.10
CA LYS A 46 -2.99 13.24 -4.80
C LYS A 46 -2.44 12.11 -3.95
N CYS A 47 -1.81 12.37 -2.80
CA CYS A 47 -1.07 11.33 -2.09
C CYS A 47 -1.70 10.78 -0.81
N GLY A 48 -2.78 11.39 -0.31
CA GLY A 48 -3.40 10.98 0.95
C GLY A 48 -2.66 11.43 2.21
N ARG A 49 -1.67 12.33 2.11
CA ARG A 49 -1.05 13.00 3.29
C ARG A 49 -2.11 13.85 4.01
N GLN A 50 -2.20 13.79 5.34
CA GLN A 50 -2.99 14.74 6.11
C GLN A 50 -2.53 16.18 5.88
N VAL A 51 -3.49 17.08 5.70
CA VAL A 51 -3.30 18.52 5.43
C VAL A 51 -4.22 19.32 6.34
N GLY A 52 -3.83 20.57 6.66
CA GLY A 52 -4.59 21.40 7.61
C GLY A 52 -5.92 21.94 7.09
N ARG A 53 -6.16 21.93 5.77
CA ARG A 53 -7.43 22.34 5.13
C ARG A 53 -7.78 21.38 3.99
N GLY A 54 -9.08 21.12 3.82
CA GLY A 54 -9.60 20.09 2.92
C GLY A 54 -9.16 20.21 1.46
N GLY A 55 -8.71 19.09 0.89
CA GLY A 55 -8.55 18.93 -0.56
C GLY A 55 -7.27 19.50 -1.18
N GLU A 56 -6.43 20.22 -0.42
CA GLU A 56 -5.22 20.81 -0.98
C GLU A 56 -4.16 19.77 -1.38
N THR A 57 -3.52 20.00 -2.52
CA THR A 57 -2.32 19.26 -2.91
C THR A 57 -1.16 19.64 -1.99
N CYS A 58 -0.58 18.66 -1.28
CA CYS A 58 0.52 18.90 -0.37
C CYS A 58 1.79 19.39 -1.11
N ARG A 59 2.73 20.00 -0.37
CA ARG A 59 3.98 20.55 -0.94
C ARG A 59 4.77 19.51 -1.75
N ASP A 60 4.87 18.28 -1.27
CA ASP A 60 5.57 17.21 -1.99
C ASP A 60 4.89 16.90 -3.33
N CYS A 61 3.57 16.81 -3.36
CA CYS A 61 2.84 16.56 -4.59
C CYS A 61 2.95 17.72 -5.57
N ARG A 62 2.85 18.98 -5.08
CA ARG A 62 3.08 20.16 -5.94
C ARG A 62 4.47 20.12 -6.58
N ARG A 63 5.50 19.79 -5.80
CA ARG A 63 6.87 19.63 -6.30
C ARG A 63 6.98 18.53 -7.37
N TRP A 64 6.31 17.39 -7.17
CA TRP A 64 6.31 16.33 -8.18
C TRP A 64 5.65 16.78 -9.49
N GLU A 65 4.53 17.51 -9.43
CA GLU A 65 3.82 17.98 -10.64
C GLU A 65 4.55 19.12 -11.38
N GLN A 66 5.43 19.86 -10.69
CA GLN A 66 6.25 20.91 -11.32
C GLN A 66 7.42 20.35 -12.14
N LEU A 67 7.79 19.09 -11.93
CA LEU A 67 8.88 18.43 -12.66
C LEU A 67 8.28 17.70 -13.87
N SER A 68 8.60 18.15 -15.09
CA SER A 68 8.04 17.62 -16.35
C SER A 68 8.11 16.09 -16.45
N GLN A 69 9.22 15.49 -16.02
CA GLN A 69 9.44 14.04 -16.01
C GLN A 69 8.54 13.24 -15.03
N TRP A 70 7.86 13.91 -14.11
CA TRP A 70 7.04 13.32 -13.05
C TRP A 70 5.58 13.79 -13.05
N GLN A 71 5.27 14.82 -13.83
CA GLN A 71 3.93 15.38 -13.98
C GLN A 71 2.96 14.32 -14.49
N GLY A 72 1.81 14.16 -13.82
CA GLY A 72 0.77 13.21 -14.23
C GLY A 72 1.15 11.72 -14.20
N VAL A 73 2.37 11.36 -13.74
CA VAL A 73 2.85 9.97 -13.74
C VAL A 73 2.03 9.07 -12.81
N LEU A 74 1.74 9.55 -11.60
CA LEU A 74 0.91 8.86 -10.61
C LEU A 74 -0.35 9.70 -10.36
N THR A 75 -1.51 9.17 -10.77
CA THR A 75 -2.80 9.84 -10.66
C THR A 75 -3.13 10.11 -9.19
N GLN A 76 -3.05 9.06 -8.37
CA GLN A 76 -3.37 9.15 -6.96
C GLN A 76 -2.75 8.00 -6.16
N ASN A 77 -2.33 8.29 -4.93
CA ASN A 77 -2.05 7.33 -3.88
C ASN A 77 -3.05 7.48 -2.72
N ARG A 78 -3.47 6.36 -2.14
CA ARG A 78 -4.11 6.32 -0.82
C ARG A 78 -3.38 5.34 0.09
N SER A 79 -3.33 5.67 1.37
CA SER A 79 -2.71 4.84 2.39
C SER A 79 -3.71 4.60 3.50
N VAL A 80 -3.66 3.44 4.15
CA VAL A 80 -4.64 3.09 5.20
C VAL A 80 -4.27 3.74 6.53
N TYR A 81 -3.01 3.59 6.94
CA TYR A 81 -2.55 3.97 8.28
C TYR A 81 -1.45 5.03 8.26
N VAL A 82 -1.36 5.78 9.35
CA VAL A 82 -0.17 6.56 9.69
C VAL A 82 0.95 5.59 10.04
N TYR A 83 2.17 5.86 9.57
CA TYR A 83 3.35 5.09 9.93
C TYR A 83 3.86 5.53 11.33
N ASN A 84 3.09 5.19 12.36
CA ASN A 84 3.43 5.40 13.75
C ASN A 84 4.31 4.25 14.31
N GLU A 85 4.64 4.33 15.60
CA GLU A 85 5.50 3.32 16.25
C GLU A 85 4.88 1.92 16.22
N ARG A 86 3.57 1.80 16.48
CA ARG A 86 2.86 0.51 16.43
C ARG A 86 2.97 -0.12 15.04
N MET A 87 2.67 0.66 14.01
CA MET A 87 2.74 0.21 12.61
C MET A 87 4.17 -0.19 12.22
N ARG A 88 5.19 0.55 12.67
CA ARG A 88 6.60 0.21 12.46
C ARG A 88 6.94 -1.18 13.01
N VAL A 89 6.59 -1.44 14.27
CA VAL A 89 6.92 -2.73 14.93
C VAL A 89 6.11 -3.88 14.32
N MET A 90 4.84 -3.67 14.01
CA MET A 90 4.00 -4.66 13.31
C MET A 90 4.53 -5.01 11.93
N LEU A 91 4.90 -4.01 11.12
CA LEU A 91 5.49 -4.23 9.79
C LEU A 91 6.85 -4.93 9.87
N ALA A 92 7.67 -4.63 10.88
CA ALA A 92 8.93 -5.33 11.09
C ALA A 92 8.69 -6.81 11.43
N LYS A 93 7.76 -7.11 12.35
CA LYS A 93 7.36 -8.49 12.67
C LYS A 93 6.86 -9.22 11.43
N TRP A 94 5.96 -8.59 10.67
CA TRP A 94 5.39 -9.17 9.46
C TRP A 94 6.46 -9.49 8.40
N LYS A 95 7.34 -8.53 8.08
CA LYS A 95 8.31 -8.66 6.99
C LYS A 95 9.45 -9.64 7.29
N TYR A 96 9.95 -9.66 8.53
CA TYR A 96 11.23 -10.29 8.83
C TYR A 96 11.13 -11.47 9.80
N ARG A 97 9.98 -11.67 10.47
CA ARG A 97 9.77 -12.82 11.36
C ARG A 97 8.85 -13.89 10.76
N GLY A 98 8.53 -13.79 9.47
CA GLY A 98 7.73 -14.79 8.76
C GLY A 98 6.28 -14.91 9.22
N ASP A 99 5.77 -13.96 10.01
CA ASP A 99 4.40 -13.96 10.54
C ASP A 99 3.38 -13.58 9.45
N TYR A 100 3.27 -14.42 8.42
CA TYR A 100 2.45 -14.17 7.23
C TYR A 100 0.96 -14.00 7.57
N LYS A 101 0.49 -14.59 8.68
CA LYS A 101 -0.89 -14.44 9.16
C LYS A 101 -1.18 -13.02 9.64
N LEU A 102 -0.17 -12.25 10.06
CA LEU A 102 -0.35 -10.86 10.52
C LEU A 102 -0.94 -9.93 9.45
N ARG A 103 -0.89 -10.29 8.15
CA ARG A 103 -1.55 -9.54 7.07
C ARG A 103 -3.06 -9.36 7.28
N GLU A 104 -3.70 -10.34 7.93
CA GLU A 104 -5.14 -10.41 8.18
C GLU A 104 -5.63 -9.25 9.06
N VAL A 105 -4.77 -8.79 9.98
CA VAL A 105 -5.02 -7.62 10.84
C VAL A 105 -5.37 -6.38 10.03
N PHE A 106 -4.79 -6.24 8.83
CA PHE A 106 -4.97 -5.05 8.00
C PHE A 106 -6.18 -5.15 7.06
N GLY A 107 -6.86 -6.29 7.00
CA GLY A 107 -7.84 -6.57 5.96
C GLY A 107 -9.04 -5.64 5.95
N ILE A 108 -9.63 -5.37 7.12
CA ILE A 108 -10.76 -4.43 7.23
C ILE A 108 -10.33 -3.03 6.75
N GLY A 109 -9.19 -2.54 7.23
CA GLY A 109 -8.67 -1.22 6.85
C GLY A 109 -8.36 -1.11 5.36
N LEU A 110 -7.71 -2.13 4.78
CA LEU A 110 -7.40 -2.21 3.35
C LEU A 110 -8.68 -2.22 2.50
N GLN A 111 -9.65 -3.07 2.83
CA GLN A 111 -10.89 -3.20 2.07
C GLN A 111 -11.77 -1.94 2.15
N ASP A 112 -11.86 -1.32 3.34
CA ASP A 112 -12.58 -0.05 3.52
C ASP A 112 -11.92 1.07 2.71
N THR A 113 -10.58 1.19 2.80
CA THR A 113 -9.82 2.22 2.08
C THR A 113 -9.91 2.02 0.58
N PHE A 114 -9.76 0.78 0.10
CA PHE A 114 -9.87 0.45 -1.33
C PHE A 114 -11.26 0.80 -1.88
N ARG A 115 -12.34 0.51 -1.14
CA ARG A 115 -13.72 0.86 -1.54
C ARG A 115 -14.00 2.35 -1.54
N LYS A 116 -13.45 3.10 -0.57
CA LYS A 116 -13.62 4.55 -0.44
C LYS A 116 -12.78 5.33 -1.45
N ALA A 117 -11.55 4.89 -1.69
CA ALA A 117 -10.59 5.57 -2.56
C ALA A 117 -10.93 5.42 -4.04
N PHE A 118 -11.41 4.24 -4.45
CA PHE A 118 -11.56 3.89 -5.86
C PHE A 118 -13.03 3.61 -6.21
N SER A 119 -13.50 4.27 -7.27
CA SER A 119 -14.87 4.12 -7.76
C SER A 119 -15.18 2.66 -8.11
N LYS A 120 -16.46 2.28 -8.05
CA LYS A 120 -16.90 0.93 -8.43
C LYS A 120 -16.47 0.57 -9.86
N HIS A 121 -16.47 1.56 -10.76
CA HIS A 121 -16.03 1.39 -12.14
C HIS A 121 -14.54 1.09 -12.23
N LEU A 122 -13.70 1.93 -11.60
CA LEU A 122 -12.24 1.73 -11.58
C LEU A 122 -11.87 0.37 -10.96
N ARG A 123 -12.50 -0.01 -9.84
CA ARG A 123 -12.23 -1.30 -9.17
C ARG A 123 -12.59 -2.54 -10.01
N LYS A 124 -13.41 -2.40 -11.05
CA LYS A 124 -13.78 -3.49 -11.96
C LYS A 124 -12.86 -3.57 -13.18
N GLN A 125 -12.36 -2.42 -13.66
CA GLN A 125 -11.52 -2.36 -14.86
C GLN A 125 -10.04 -2.46 -14.53
N ALA A 126 -9.62 -1.91 -13.39
CA ALA A 126 -8.22 -1.81 -13.04
C ALA A 126 -7.64 -3.16 -12.61
N VAL A 127 -6.37 -3.36 -12.95
CA VAL A 127 -5.58 -4.52 -12.51
C VAL A 127 -4.74 -4.14 -11.29
N LEU A 128 -4.60 -5.06 -10.34
CA LEU A 128 -3.76 -4.85 -9.16
C LEU A 128 -2.36 -5.37 -9.43
N VAL A 129 -1.37 -4.49 -9.32
CA VAL A 129 0.02 -4.81 -9.62
C VAL A 129 0.85 -4.66 -8.36
N PRO A 130 1.44 -5.73 -7.83
CA PRO A 130 2.32 -5.63 -6.68
C PRO A 130 3.63 -4.95 -7.08
N ILE A 131 4.18 -4.11 -6.20
CA ILE A 131 5.56 -3.64 -6.38
C ILE A 131 6.52 -4.83 -6.17
N PRO A 132 7.38 -5.15 -7.15
CA PRO A 132 8.28 -6.29 -7.06
C PRO A 132 9.43 -6.02 -6.08
N LEU A 133 9.82 -7.07 -5.35
CA LEU A 133 11.03 -7.09 -4.54
C LEU A 133 12.25 -7.50 -5.39
N SER A 134 13.44 -7.20 -4.89
CA SER A 134 14.64 -7.89 -5.38
C SER A 134 14.65 -9.33 -4.88
N GLU A 135 15.32 -10.23 -5.59
CA GLU A 135 15.45 -11.64 -5.17
C GLU A 135 16.03 -11.76 -3.76
N GLU A 136 17.05 -10.97 -3.41
CA GLU A 136 17.63 -10.93 -2.06
C GLU A 136 16.56 -10.65 -0.99
N ARG A 137 15.67 -9.66 -1.23
CA ARG A 137 14.60 -9.32 -0.29
C ARG A 137 13.48 -10.33 -0.27
N LEU A 138 13.18 -10.94 -1.42
CA LEU A 138 12.19 -12.01 -1.49
C LEU A 138 12.68 -13.24 -0.72
N TYR A 139 13.95 -13.59 -0.86
CA TYR A 139 14.61 -14.66 -0.12
C TYR A 139 14.64 -14.38 1.39
N GLU A 140 15.08 -13.18 1.79
CA GLU A 140 15.13 -12.76 3.21
C GLU A 140 13.75 -12.83 3.89
N ARG A 141 12.69 -12.42 3.18
CA ARG A 141 11.34 -12.28 3.76
C ARG A 141 10.46 -13.51 3.55
N GLY A 142 10.79 -14.37 2.59
CA GLY A 142 10.00 -15.53 2.16
C GLY A 142 8.73 -15.20 1.35
N PHE A 143 8.33 -13.93 1.26
CA PHE A 143 7.14 -13.49 0.51
C PHE A 143 7.20 -12.01 0.10
N ASN A 144 6.40 -11.64 -0.91
CA ASN A 144 6.18 -10.25 -1.32
C ASN A 144 4.98 -9.65 -0.56
N GLN A 145 5.23 -8.58 0.20
CA GLN A 145 4.21 -7.90 1.02
C GLN A 145 3.10 -7.32 0.15
N SER A 146 3.44 -6.82 -1.03
CA SER A 146 2.49 -6.23 -1.97
C SER A 146 1.50 -7.28 -2.48
N GLU A 147 1.96 -8.50 -2.73
CA GLU A 147 1.11 -9.64 -3.11
C GLU A 147 0.24 -10.09 -1.94
N ALA A 148 0.81 -10.16 -0.74
CA ALA A 148 0.05 -10.49 0.47
C ALA A 148 -1.06 -9.47 0.77
N ILE A 149 -0.88 -8.19 0.43
CA ILE A 149 -1.95 -7.18 0.53
C ILE A 149 -3.05 -7.44 -0.52
N ILE A 150 -2.68 -7.84 -1.74
CA ILE A 150 -3.64 -8.17 -2.80
C ILE A 150 -4.47 -9.41 -2.43
N ASP A 151 -3.84 -10.43 -1.82
CA ASP A 151 -4.49 -11.63 -1.27
C ASP A 151 -5.60 -11.25 -0.27
N VAL A 152 -5.28 -10.36 0.68
CA VAL A 152 -6.23 -9.85 1.68
C VAL A 152 -7.39 -9.03 1.06
N LEU A 153 -7.16 -8.40 -0.10
CA LEU A 153 -8.23 -7.73 -0.85
C LEU A 153 -9.13 -8.71 -1.61
N GLY A 154 -8.80 -10.01 -1.63
CA GLY A 154 -9.56 -11.06 -2.32
C GLY A 154 -9.59 -10.87 -3.83
N LYS A 155 -8.46 -10.43 -4.41
CA LYS A 155 -8.34 -10.09 -5.84
C LYS A 155 -7.11 -10.74 -6.46
N PRO A 156 -7.12 -11.02 -7.77
CA PRO A 156 -5.93 -11.53 -8.45
C PRO A 156 -4.87 -10.44 -8.57
N ALA A 157 -3.61 -10.82 -8.37
CA ALA A 157 -2.46 -9.99 -8.67
C ALA A 157 -2.00 -10.19 -10.12
N GLU A 158 -1.65 -9.11 -10.81
CA GLU A 158 -1.01 -9.16 -12.13
C GLU A 158 0.45 -8.71 -12.05
N GLN A 159 1.36 -9.61 -12.40
CA GLN A 159 2.80 -9.33 -12.46
C GLN A 159 3.12 -8.62 -13.77
N LEU A 160 3.08 -7.29 -13.76
CA LEU A 160 3.44 -6.46 -14.92
C LEU A 160 4.87 -5.91 -14.84
N LEU A 161 5.45 -5.88 -13.64
CA LEU A 161 6.74 -5.27 -13.38
C LEU A 161 7.69 -6.29 -12.76
N THR A 162 8.94 -6.24 -13.19
CA THR A 162 10.05 -6.89 -12.49
C THR A 162 11.06 -5.83 -12.05
N ARG A 163 11.92 -6.18 -11.10
CA ARG A 163 12.98 -5.31 -10.62
C ARG A 163 14.32 -5.76 -11.21
N THR A 164 15.02 -4.87 -11.90
CA THR A 164 16.38 -5.15 -12.39
C THR A 164 17.37 -5.17 -11.23
N HIS A 165 18.28 -6.14 -11.27
CA HIS A 165 19.40 -6.23 -10.33
C HIS A 165 20.42 -5.15 -10.69
N GLY A 166 20.54 -4.13 -9.83
CA GLY A 166 21.57 -3.10 -9.91
C GLY A 166 22.12 -2.83 -8.51
N GLU A 167 23.45 -2.74 -8.41
CA GLU A 167 24.24 -2.82 -7.17
C GLU A 167 23.71 -2.03 -5.95
N LYS A 168 23.67 -2.71 -4.79
CA LYS A 168 23.57 -2.23 -3.39
C LYS A 168 23.01 -0.81 -3.19
N GLN A 169 21.68 -0.70 -3.07
CA GLN A 169 20.99 0.56 -2.70
C GLN A 169 20.91 0.84 -1.18
N SER A 170 21.63 0.09 -0.32
CA SER A 170 21.45 0.17 1.15
C SER A 170 22.05 1.42 1.82
N LYS A 171 22.72 2.33 1.09
CA LYS A 171 23.39 3.51 1.67
C LYS A 171 22.95 4.90 1.15
N LYS A 172 21.90 5.02 0.33
CA LYS A 172 21.54 6.31 -0.31
C LYS A 172 20.57 7.18 0.52
N THR A 173 20.91 8.47 0.67
CA THR A 173 20.13 9.49 1.39
C THR A 173 18.81 9.84 0.69
N ARG A 174 17.88 10.51 1.40
CA ARG A 174 16.57 10.95 0.86
C ARG A 174 16.69 11.80 -0.42
N ARG A 175 17.75 12.60 -0.56
CA ARG A 175 18.04 13.39 -1.77
C ARG A 175 18.50 12.53 -2.95
N GLN A 176 19.31 11.51 -2.71
CA GLN A 176 19.82 10.61 -3.75
C GLN A 176 18.74 9.70 -4.35
N ARG A 177 17.67 9.41 -3.60
CA ARG A 177 16.54 8.63 -4.13
C ARG A 177 15.83 9.30 -5.31
N ILE A 178 15.86 10.63 -5.41
CA ILE A 178 15.15 11.39 -6.47
C ILE A 178 15.87 11.28 -7.84
N HIS A 179 17.17 10.98 -7.84
CA HIS A 179 18.00 10.80 -9.06
C HIS A 179 18.40 9.33 -9.30
N THR A 180 17.71 8.38 -8.68
CA THR A 180 18.03 6.97 -8.86
C THR A 180 17.49 6.48 -10.21
N GLU A 181 18.30 5.71 -10.94
CA GLU A 181 17.85 5.00 -12.14
C GLU A 181 16.58 4.19 -11.83
N ASN A 182 15.67 4.12 -12.80
CA ASN A 182 14.42 3.41 -12.62
C ASN A 182 14.70 1.90 -12.50
N PRO A 183 14.45 1.27 -11.33
CA PRO A 183 14.79 -0.14 -11.16
C PRO A 183 13.73 -1.08 -11.74
N PHE A 184 12.68 -0.57 -12.38
CA PHE A 184 11.54 -1.37 -12.84
C PHE A 184 11.52 -1.52 -14.35
N THR A 185 11.42 -2.77 -14.78
CA THR A 185 11.22 -3.17 -16.18
C THR A 185 9.84 -3.77 -16.35
N LEU A 186 9.23 -3.53 -17.51
CA LEU A 186 7.94 -4.09 -17.86
C LEU A 186 8.10 -5.55 -18.33
N ILE A 187 7.29 -6.45 -17.78
CA ILE A 187 7.21 -7.85 -18.23
C ILE A 187 6.26 -7.95 -19.43
N LYS A 188 5.08 -7.33 -19.31
CA LYS A 188 4.04 -7.30 -20.34
C LYS A 188 3.25 -5.99 -20.28
N PRO A 189 2.82 -5.42 -21.42
CA PRO A 189 2.02 -4.20 -21.45
C PRO A 189 0.59 -4.45 -20.96
N THR A 190 -0.10 -3.34 -20.63
CA THR A 190 -1.51 -3.34 -20.30
C THR A 190 -2.18 -2.09 -20.85
N ASP A 191 -3.38 -2.25 -21.37
CA ASP A 191 -4.30 -1.20 -21.81
C ASP A 191 -5.31 -0.81 -20.71
N LYS A 192 -5.25 -1.47 -19.55
CA LYS A 192 -6.14 -1.23 -18.41
C LYS A 192 -5.52 -0.25 -17.42
N PRO A 193 -6.33 0.51 -16.65
CA PRO A 193 -5.84 1.24 -15.49
C PRO A 193 -5.15 0.29 -14.51
N VAL A 194 -4.11 0.77 -13.84
CA VAL A 194 -3.36 0.00 -12.84
C VAL A 194 -3.54 0.60 -11.46
N ILE A 195 -3.72 -0.25 -10.45
CA ILE A 195 -3.56 0.13 -9.04
C ILE A 195 -2.32 -0.60 -8.49
N LEU A 196 -1.24 0.15 -8.31
CA LEU A 196 0.00 -0.34 -7.69
C LEU A 196 -0.20 -0.58 -6.20
N ILE A 197 0.28 -1.71 -5.70
CA ILE A 197 0.19 -2.08 -4.28
C ILE A 197 1.58 -2.13 -3.67
N ASP A 198 1.75 -1.48 -2.52
CA ASP A 198 3.01 -1.47 -1.75
C ASP A 198 2.70 -1.39 -0.24
N ASP A 199 3.68 -1.68 0.61
CA ASP A 199 3.49 -1.64 2.05
C ASP A 199 3.59 -0.21 2.64
N ILE A 200 4.52 0.62 2.17
CA ILE A 200 4.78 1.94 2.77
C ILE A 200 4.96 3.02 1.70
N TYR A 201 4.17 4.08 1.81
CA TYR A 201 4.39 5.32 1.07
C TYR A 201 5.25 6.28 1.87
N THR A 202 6.45 6.60 1.38
CA THR A 202 7.31 7.66 1.95
C THR A 202 7.34 8.89 1.04
N THR A 203 8.37 9.00 0.19
CA THR A 203 8.46 10.06 -0.83
C THR A 203 7.57 9.79 -2.05
N GLY A 204 7.12 8.54 -2.22
CA GLY A 204 6.41 8.07 -3.41
C GLY A 204 7.31 7.74 -4.59
N THR A 205 8.64 7.78 -4.41
CA THR A 205 9.59 7.58 -5.51
C THR A 205 9.44 6.19 -6.14
N THR A 206 9.36 5.13 -5.33
CA THR A 206 9.14 3.76 -5.81
C THR A 206 7.91 3.65 -6.71
N LEU A 207 6.76 4.10 -6.23
CA LEU A 207 5.49 4.05 -6.96
C LEU A 207 5.52 4.92 -8.21
N ARG A 208 6.18 6.08 -8.18
CA ARG A 208 6.33 6.94 -9.37
C ARG A 208 7.24 6.32 -10.42
N HIS A 209 8.32 5.64 -10.03
CA HIS A 209 9.17 4.91 -10.97
C HIS A 209 8.40 3.77 -11.65
N ALA A 210 7.68 2.96 -10.87
CA ALA A 210 6.81 1.91 -11.39
C ALA A 210 5.72 2.47 -12.33
N ALA A 211 5.03 3.54 -11.89
CA ALA A 211 4.01 4.20 -12.68
C ALA A 211 4.56 4.78 -13.99
N ARG A 212 5.79 5.34 -13.97
CA ARG A 212 6.45 5.86 -15.17
C ARG A 212 6.75 4.74 -16.17
N THR A 213 7.26 3.59 -15.70
CA THR A 213 7.48 2.41 -16.55
C THR A 213 6.18 1.94 -17.19
N LEU A 214 5.07 1.90 -16.44
CA LEU A 214 3.77 1.50 -16.99
C LEU A 214 3.24 2.52 -18.00
N LYS A 215 3.29 3.81 -17.67
CA LYS A 215 2.82 4.91 -18.53
C LYS A 215 3.58 5.00 -19.84
N SER A 216 4.89 4.80 -19.84
CA SER A 216 5.71 4.83 -21.06
C SER A 216 5.40 3.68 -22.02
N HIS A 217 4.65 2.66 -21.57
CA HIS A 217 4.24 1.51 -22.37
C HIS A 217 2.71 1.43 -22.55
N GLY A 218 2.03 2.58 -22.51
CA GLY A 218 0.62 2.68 -22.92
C GLY A 218 -0.42 2.49 -21.81
N CYS A 219 0.00 2.32 -20.54
CA CYS A 219 -0.97 2.24 -19.45
C CYS A 219 -1.75 3.57 -19.30
N PRO A 220 -3.09 3.57 -19.37
CA PRO A 220 -3.88 4.80 -19.44
C PRO A 220 -3.83 5.61 -18.14
N GLU A 221 -3.90 4.96 -16.97
CA GLU A 221 -3.88 5.60 -15.65
C GLU A 221 -3.24 4.70 -14.61
N VAL A 222 -2.48 5.31 -13.68
CA VAL A 222 -1.83 4.59 -12.60
C VAL A 222 -2.19 5.21 -11.26
N TYR A 223 -2.78 4.38 -10.40
CA TYR A 223 -3.13 4.67 -9.02
C TYR A 223 -2.24 3.84 -8.10
N SER A 224 -2.29 4.10 -6.79
CA SER A 224 -1.68 3.23 -5.82
C SER A 224 -2.45 3.17 -4.49
N LEU A 225 -2.38 2.01 -3.86
CA LEU A 225 -2.81 1.78 -2.49
C LEU A 225 -1.63 1.26 -1.67
N THR A 226 -1.33 1.92 -0.56
CA THR A 226 -0.33 1.42 0.39
C THR A 226 -0.92 1.13 1.77
N LEU A 227 -0.27 0.24 2.52
CA LEU A 227 -0.71 -0.05 3.88
C LEU A 227 -0.49 1.17 4.79
N ALA A 228 0.70 1.76 4.80
CA ALA A 228 1.04 2.87 5.68
C ALA A 228 1.70 4.04 4.95
N ARG A 229 1.78 5.19 5.64
CA ARG A 229 2.45 6.41 5.16
C ARG A 229 3.19 7.16 6.26
N SER A 230 4.41 7.61 5.96
CA SER A 230 5.18 8.61 6.73
C SER A 230 5.03 10.03 6.18
#